data_AF-D3YWW8-F1
#
_entry.id   AF-D3YWW8-F1
#
_cell.length_a   1.000
_cell.length_b   1.000
_cell.length_c   1.000
_cell.angle_alpha   90.00
_cell.angle_beta   90.00
_cell.angle_gamma   90.00
#
_symmetry.space_group_name_H-M   'P 1'
#
loop_
_entity.id
_entity.type
_entity.pdbx_description
1 polymer ?
#
loop_
_entity_poly.entity_id
_entity_poly.type
_entity_poly.pdbx_seq_one_letter_code
_entity_poly.pdbx_strand_id
1 'polypeptide(L)'
;MLMLLVFGVLLHEVPLSGQDKAHSEADDAPGKALYDYSSLRLPAEHIPFFLHNNRHVASVCREDSHCPYKKHLENLNYCWGYEKSCAPEF
;
A
#
# COMPACT_ATOMS: atom_id res chain seq x y z
N MET A 1 -9.48 -47.26 16.54
CA MET A 1 -10.23 -46.60 17.61
C MET A 1 -10.51 -45.16 17.19
N LEU A 2 -11.76 -44.90 16.83
CA LEU A 2 -12.33 -43.57 16.71
C LEU A 2 -12.38 -42.95 18.11
N MET A 3 -11.88 -41.73 18.30
CA MET A 3 -12.42 -40.74 19.26
C MET A 3 -11.93 -39.34 18.86
N LEU A 4 -12.90 -38.54 18.42
CA LEU A 4 -12.86 -37.12 18.12
C LEU A 4 -12.53 -36.32 19.37
N LEU A 5 -11.76 -35.24 19.26
CA LEU A 5 -12.07 -33.99 19.96
C LEU A 5 -11.68 -32.80 19.07
N VAL A 6 -12.72 -32.31 18.40
CA VAL A 6 -12.84 -31.05 17.68
C VAL A 6 -12.82 -29.93 18.72
N PHE A 7 -11.73 -29.18 18.87
CA PHE A 7 -11.74 -27.91 19.59
C PHE A 7 -10.66 -26.99 19.00
N GLY A 8 -11.10 -25.85 18.44
CA GLY A 8 -10.21 -24.76 18.06
C GLY A 8 -10.39 -24.12 16.69
N VAL A 9 -11.46 -24.38 15.94
CA VAL A 9 -11.87 -23.44 14.87
C VAL A 9 -12.49 -22.21 15.54
N LEU A 10 -11.63 -21.33 16.05
CA LEU A 10 -12.01 -19.99 16.51
C LEU A 10 -10.89 -18.98 16.23
N LEU A 11 -10.29 -19.09 15.04
CA LEU A 11 -9.88 -17.91 14.33
C LEU A 11 -10.92 -17.75 13.23
N HIS A 12 -11.97 -17.00 13.53
CA HIS A 12 -12.71 -16.32 12.48
C HIS A 12 -11.65 -15.56 11.67
N GLU A 13 -11.41 -16.04 10.46
CA GLU A 13 -11.02 -15.20 9.33
C GLU A 13 -11.80 -13.90 9.47
N VAL A 14 -11.14 -12.84 9.95
CA VAL A 14 -11.70 -11.49 9.82
C VAL A 14 -11.60 -11.23 8.34
N PRO A 15 -12.71 -11.26 7.57
CA PRO A 15 -12.64 -10.72 6.25
C PRO A 15 -12.50 -9.23 6.50
N LEU A 16 -11.35 -8.63 6.21
CA LEU A 16 -11.28 -7.20 5.90
C LEU A 16 -12.04 -6.98 4.57
N SER A 17 -13.33 -7.33 4.55
CA SER A 17 -14.27 -6.96 3.53
C SER A 17 -14.76 -5.57 3.90
N GLY A 18 -13.89 -4.59 3.70
CA GLY A 18 -14.32 -3.22 3.46
C GLY A 18 -14.95 -3.18 2.08
N GLN A 19 -16.21 -3.63 1.97
CA GLN A 19 -17.06 -3.16 0.88
C GLN A 19 -17.61 -1.79 1.27
N ASP A 20 -16.87 -0.74 0.92
CA ASP A 20 -17.54 0.45 0.42
C ASP A 20 -17.62 0.29 -1.10
N LYS A 21 -18.85 -0.04 -1.52
CA LYS A 21 -19.26 -0.05 -2.92
C LYS A 21 -19.09 1.35 -3.53
N ALA A 22 -18.90 1.33 -4.85
CA ALA A 22 -18.91 2.46 -5.78
C ALA A 22 -17.56 3.14 -6.03
N HIS A 23 -16.66 2.43 -6.72
CA HIS A 23 -15.96 3.11 -7.81
C HIS A 23 -16.99 3.32 -8.92
N SER A 24 -17.59 4.51 -8.88
CA SER A 24 -18.41 5.05 -9.94
C SER A 24 -17.72 4.86 -11.28
N GLU A 25 -18.49 4.36 -12.24
CA GLU A 25 -18.24 4.58 -13.66
C GLU A 25 -17.92 6.07 -13.89
N ALA A 26 -16.85 6.31 -14.65
CA ALA A 26 -16.53 7.55 -15.33
C ALA A 26 -16.54 8.84 -14.47
N ASP A 27 -15.38 9.14 -13.88
CA ASP A 27 -14.94 10.53 -13.79
C ASP A 27 -13.52 10.64 -14.33
N ASP A 28 -13.41 10.38 -15.63
CA ASP A 28 -12.22 10.65 -16.44
C ASP A 28 -12.15 12.17 -16.71
N ALA A 29 -12.21 12.95 -15.63
CA ALA A 29 -11.97 14.37 -15.66
C ALA A 29 -10.45 14.59 -15.83
N PRO A 30 -10.02 15.34 -16.86
CA PRO A 30 -8.61 15.64 -17.04
C PRO A 30 -8.16 16.50 -15.86
N GLY A 31 -7.44 15.89 -14.91
CA GLY A 31 -6.85 16.61 -13.78
C GLY A 31 -7.03 16.00 -12.39
N LYS A 32 -7.73 14.87 -12.24
CA LYS A 32 -7.81 14.22 -10.92
C LYS A 32 -6.63 13.27 -10.71
N ALA A 33 -5.96 13.40 -9.55
CA ALA A 33 -4.94 12.45 -9.13
C ALA A 33 -5.56 11.05 -8.94
N LEU A 34 -4.81 10.02 -9.32
CA LEU A 34 -5.18 8.61 -9.16
C LEU A 34 -5.04 8.13 -7.71
N TYR A 35 -4.36 8.92 -6.88
CA TYR A 35 -4.18 8.69 -5.45
C TYR A 35 -4.23 10.01 -4.67
N ASP A 36 -4.80 9.99 -3.46
CA ASP A 36 -4.79 11.15 -2.58
C ASP A 36 -3.44 11.30 -1.88
N TYR A 37 -2.47 11.89 -2.59
CA TYR A 37 -1.14 12.17 -2.03
C TYR A 37 -1.17 13.18 -0.87
N SER A 38 -2.21 14.02 -0.78
CA SER A 38 -2.32 15.01 0.29
C SER A 38 -2.64 14.39 1.65
N SER A 39 -3.23 13.19 1.65
CA SER A 39 -3.45 12.39 2.86
C SER A 39 -2.15 11.86 3.49
N LEU A 40 -1.04 11.83 2.74
CA LEU A 40 0.26 11.37 3.24
C LEU A 40 0.86 12.41 4.19
N ARG A 41 0.58 12.24 5.48
CA ARG A 41 1.13 13.06 6.57
C ARG A 41 2.56 12.64 6.93
N LEU A 42 3.43 12.59 5.91
CA LEU A 42 4.83 12.20 6.06
C LEU A 42 5.76 13.33 5.60
N PRO A 43 6.88 13.57 6.31
CA PRO A 43 7.97 14.38 5.79
C PRO A 43 8.45 13.86 4.43
N ALA A 44 8.93 14.75 3.56
CA ALA A 44 9.33 14.39 2.20
C ALA A 44 10.47 13.35 2.18
N GLU A 45 11.38 13.43 3.15
CA GLU A 45 12.46 12.47 3.37
C GLU A 45 11.99 11.05 3.68
N HIS A 46 10.75 10.88 4.19
CA HIS A 46 10.17 9.59 4.53
C HIS A 46 9.35 8.96 3.38
N ILE A 47 9.11 9.71 2.31
CA ILE A 47 8.33 9.23 1.17
C ILE A 47 8.99 8.04 0.45
N PRO A 48 10.30 8.00 0.20
CA PRO A 48 10.93 6.83 -0.43
C PRO A 48 10.71 5.53 0.35
N PHE A 49 10.82 5.59 1.68
CA PHE A 49 10.56 4.47 2.60
C PHE A 49 9.10 4.02 2.54
N PHE A 50 8.16 4.98 2.52
CA PHE A 50 6.74 4.69 2.34
C PHE A 50 6.47 4.00 1.00
N LEU A 51 7.05 4.49 -0.10
CA LEU A 51 6.85 3.93 -1.44
C LEU A 51 7.52 2.55 -1.61
N HIS A 52 8.63 2.28 -0.91
CA HIS A 52 9.22 0.93 -0.85
C HIS A 52 8.24 -0.08 -0.25
N ASN A 53 7.62 0.27 0.88
CA ASN A 53 6.68 -0.63 1.55
C ASN A 53 5.31 -0.71 0.86
N ASN A 54 4.87 0.37 0.22
CA ASN A 54 3.56 0.47 -0.43
C ASN A 54 3.72 0.42 -1.95
N ARG A 55 4.19 -0.72 -2.47
CA ARG A 55 4.52 -0.88 -3.91
C ARG A 55 3.34 -0.63 -4.84
N HIS A 56 2.10 -0.86 -4.40
CA HIS A 56 0.93 -0.50 -5.19
C HIS A 56 0.81 1.02 -5.39
N VAL A 57 1.11 1.84 -4.37
CA VAL A 57 1.08 3.32 -4.47
C VAL A 57 2.21 3.79 -5.34
N ALA A 58 3.40 3.17 -5.24
CA ALA A 58 4.51 3.47 -6.12
C ALA A 58 4.18 3.20 -7.60
N SER A 59 3.42 2.14 -7.89
CA SER A 59 2.93 1.86 -9.24
C SER A 59 1.91 2.89 -9.72
N VAL A 60 0.92 3.24 -8.89
CA VAL A 60 -0.04 4.32 -9.21
C VAL A 60 0.68 5.65 -9.45
N CYS A 61 1.61 6.03 -8.58
CA CYS A 61 2.41 7.26 -8.70
C CYS A 61 3.26 7.31 -9.99
N ARG A 62 3.71 6.15 -10.49
CA ARG A 62 4.47 6.08 -11.74
C ARG A 62 3.61 6.52 -12.92
N GLU A 63 2.37 6.04 -12.98
CA GLU A 63 1.41 6.30 -14.05
C GLU A 63 0.72 7.66 -13.89
N ASP A 64 0.49 8.09 -12.66
CA ASP A 64 -0.23 9.33 -12.34
C ASP A 64 0.62 10.57 -12.62
N SER A 65 0.18 11.41 -13.56
CA SER A 65 0.84 12.69 -13.87
C SER A 65 0.85 13.67 -12.69
N HIS A 66 -0.06 13.52 -11.73
CA HIS A 66 -0.19 14.39 -10.56
C HIS A 66 0.65 13.92 -9.36
N CYS A 67 1.37 12.80 -9.46
CA CYS A 67 2.18 12.35 -8.34
C CYS A 67 3.33 13.33 -8.02
N PRO A 68 3.37 13.93 -6.82
CA PRO A 68 4.42 14.88 -6.44
C PRO A 68 5.76 14.18 -6.10
N TYR A 69 5.75 12.85 -6.03
CA TYR A 69 6.86 12.05 -5.52
C TYR A 69 7.61 11.26 -6.60
N LYS A 70 7.42 11.59 -7.88
CA LYS A 70 8.07 10.88 -9.00
C LYS A 70 9.59 10.77 -8.86
N LYS A 71 10.26 11.79 -8.32
CA LYS A 71 11.70 11.77 -8.03
C LYS A 71 12.14 10.65 -7.09
N HIS A 72 11.23 10.16 -6.24
CA HIS A 72 11.49 9.08 -5.29
C HIS A 72 11.22 7.69 -5.89
N LEU A 73 10.75 7.59 -7.14
CA LEU A 73 10.51 6.31 -7.82
C LEU A 73 11.76 5.75 -8.53
N GLU A 74 12.78 6.57 -8.75
CA GLU A 74 14.03 6.18 -9.43
C GLU A 74 14.81 5.16 -8.60
N ASN A 75 14.79 5.30 -7.28
CA ASN A 75 15.39 4.38 -6.34
C ASN A 75 14.40 4.11 -5.21
N LEU A 76 14.00 2.86 -5.05
CA LEU A 76 13.13 2.40 -3.96
C LEU A 76 13.89 1.50 -2.97
N ASN A 77 15.22 1.51 -2.97
CA ASN A 77 16.03 0.78 -2.00
C ASN A 77 16.11 1.59 -0.71
N TYR A 78 15.00 1.64 0.03
CA TYR A 78 14.86 2.35 1.30
C TYR A 78 14.07 1.49 2.26
N CYS A 79 14.51 1.37 3.52
CA CYS A 79 13.78 0.66 4.55
C CYS A 79 13.77 1.39 5.88
N TRP A 80 12.75 1.16 6.70
CA TRP A 80 12.76 1.59 8.09
C TRP A 80 13.71 0.76 8.96
N GLY A 81 14.19 -0.39 8.47
CA GLY A 81 15.19 -1.25 9.10
C GLY A 81 14.60 -2.35 10.00
N TYR A 82 13.27 -2.38 10.16
CA TYR A 82 12.57 -3.45 10.89
C TYR A 82 11.79 -4.39 9.97
N GLU A 83 11.69 -4.07 8.67
CA GLU A 83 11.02 -4.89 7.69
C GLU A 83 11.82 -6.15 7.39
N LYS A 84 11.14 -7.30 7.30
CA LYS A 84 11.79 -8.59 7.01
C LYS A 84 12.45 -8.64 5.63
N SER A 85 11.92 -7.86 4.69
CA SER A 85 12.45 -7.73 3.33
C SER A 85 13.55 -6.70 3.22
N CYS A 86 13.91 -6.02 4.32
CA CYS A 86 15.00 -5.08 4.28
C CYS A 86 16.33 -5.83 4.30
N ALA A 87 17.11 -5.61 3.26
CA ALA A 87 18.46 -6.10 3.19
C ALA A 87 19.41 -5.08 3.88
N PRO A 88 20.49 -5.52 4.54
CA PRO A 88 21.42 -4.63 5.26
C PRO A 88 22.06 -3.53 4.40
N GLU A 89 22.03 -3.69 3.08
CA GLU A 89 22.55 -2.75 2.08
C GLU A 89 21.61 -1.59 1.71
N PHE A 90 20.40 -1.52 2.29
CA PHE A 90 19.39 -0.49 2.04
C PHE A 90 19.32 0.59 3.14
#